data_AF-A0A1C6PUS5-F1
#
_entry.id   AF-A0A1C6PUS5-F1
#
_cell.length_a   1.000
_cell.length_b   1.000
_cell.length_c   1.000
_cell.angle_alpha   90.00
_cell.angle_beta   90.00
_cell.angle_gamma   90.00
#
_symmetry.space_group_name_H-M   'P 1'
#
loop_
_entity.id
_entity.type
_entity.pdbx_description
1 polymer ?
#
loop_
_entity_poly.entity_id
_entity_poly.type
_entity_poly.pdbx_seq_one_letter_code
_entity_poly.pdbx_strand_id
1 'polypeptide(L)'
;WGAPLASPTGSGGIDCPLRYPGQYADDESGLHYNNQRYYDPETGRYLTPDPLGLKPADHHHGYVTNPLAWIDPLGLESCDPGIDDDTYDEIYNKYGNRVADGVDHDFERANDGTRTAPDHSLSGIGSDPHALAKYLHSYEGKTTHIDTDTGARVAYDSSRQDAHGRGVLIVQTPHRIHAYHYSESDFNSVRYQQQ
;
A
#
# COMPACT_ATOMS: atom_id res chain seq x y z
N TRP A 1 -9.40 9.91 15.40
CA TRP A 1 -9.79 10.29 14.02
C TRP A 1 -11.31 10.29 13.95
N GLY A 2 -11.94 11.15 13.15
CA GLY A 2 -13.40 11.20 13.06
C GLY A 2 -14.14 12.06 14.09
N ALA A 3 -13.48 12.55 15.16
CA ALA A 3 -14.11 13.47 16.10
C ALA A 3 -14.47 14.81 15.42
N PRO A 4 -15.71 15.32 15.59
CA PRO A 4 -16.10 16.60 15.00
C PRO A 4 -15.33 17.75 15.66
N LEU A 5 -14.90 18.71 14.84
CA LEU A 5 -14.38 19.98 15.34
C LEU A 5 -15.54 20.87 15.80
N ALA A 6 -15.30 21.72 16.78
CA ALA A 6 -16.30 22.67 17.25
C ALA A 6 -16.81 23.54 16.09
N SER A 7 -18.12 23.55 15.88
CA SER A 7 -18.76 24.39 14.88
C SER A 7 -18.49 25.87 15.16
N PRO A 8 -18.15 26.69 14.15
CA PRO A 8 -18.00 28.12 14.35
C PRO A 8 -19.34 28.71 14.83
N THR A 9 -19.28 29.52 15.90
CA THR A 9 -20.44 30.18 16.49
C THR A 9 -21.17 31.03 15.45
N GLY A 10 -22.38 30.63 15.06
CA GLY A 10 -23.29 31.48 14.28
C GLY A 10 -23.97 30.85 13.05
N SER A 11 -23.65 29.63 12.65
CA SER A 11 -24.51 28.92 11.68
C SER A 11 -25.67 28.26 12.44
N GLY A 12 -26.90 28.47 11.99
CA GLY A 12 -28.01 27.60 12.38
C GLY A 12 -27.66 26.19 11.91
N GLY A 13 -27.14 25.38 12.83
CA GLY A 13 -26.41 24.15 12.52
C GLY A 13 -27.33 23.15 11.83
N ILE A 14 -27.12 22.96 10.53
CA ILE A 14 -27.62 21.77 9.86
C ILE A 14 -26.77 20.63 10.38
N ASP A 15 -27.38 19.73 11.13
CA ASP A 15 -26.70 18.53 11.59
C ASP A 15 -26.49 17.61 10.38
N CYS A 16 -25.23 17.27 10.11
CA CYS A 16 -24.86 16.34 9.06
C CYS A 16 -24.46 15.05 9.76
N PRO A 17 -25.29 13.99 9.75
CA PRO A 17 -24.96 12.74 10.43
C PRO A 17 -23.91 11.91 9.68
N LEU A 18 -23.55 12.30 8.46
CA LEU A 18 -22.51 11.60 7.70
C LEU A 18 -21.13 11.89 8.30
N ARG A 19 -20.29 10.84 8.38
CA ARG A 19 -18.93 10.91 8.92
C ARG A 19 -17.93 10.48 7.84
N TYR A 20 -16.97 9.61 8.14
CA TYR A 20 -16.14 9.01 7.10
C TYR A 20 -17.00 8.21 6.11
N PRO A 21 -16.51 7.93 4.89
CA PRO A 21 -17.25 7.13 3.92
C PRO A 21 -17.75 5.81 4.53
N GLY A 22 -19.05 5.54 4.38
CA GLY A 22 -19.73 4.40 4.99
C GLY A 22 -20.27 4.63 6.41
N GLN A 23 -19.87 5.72 7.09
CA GLN A 23 -20.20 5.96 8.49
C GLN A 23 -21.39 6.91 8.71
N TYR A 24 -22.27 6.52 9.63
CA TYR A 24 -23.39 7.33 10.12
C TYR A 24 -23.26 7.59 11.62
N ALA A 25 -23.38 8.84 12.04
CA ALA A 25 -23.34 9.22 13.43
C ALA A 25 -24.61 8.78 14.16
N ASP A 26 -24.43 8.08 15.27
CA ASP A 26 -25.48 7.73 16.19
C ASP A 26 -25.39 8.65 17.42
N ASP A 27 -26.29 9.62 17.49
CA ASP A 27 -26.29 10.65 18.53
C ASP A 27 -26.61 10.09 19.92
N GLU A 28 -27.29 8.94 20.01
CA GLU A 28 -27.64 8.33 21.29
C GLU A 28 -26.40 7.73 21.98
N SER A 29 -25.49 7.15 21.19
CA SER A 29 -24.27 6.51 21.69
C SER A 29 -23.02 7.39 21.55
N GLY A 30 -23.05 8.41 20.69
CA GLY A 30 -21.86 9.20 20.31
C GLY A 30 -20.89 8.44 19.39
N LEU A 31 -21.28 7.26 18.91
CA LEU A 31 -20.48 6.40 18.04
C LEU A 31 -20.85 6.62 16.57
N HIS A 32 -20.00 6.12 15.67
CA HIS A 32 -20.30 6.09 14.24
C HIS A 32 -20.58 4.66 13.81
N TYR A 33 -21.79 4.40 13.35
CA TYR A 33 -22.17 3.12 12.76
C TYR A 33 -21.59 2.99 11.36
N ASN A 34 -20.80 1.93 11.13
CA ASN A 34 -20.26 1.58 9.82
C ASN A 34 -20.66 0.15 9.46
N ASN A 35 -21.91 0.02 9.00
CA ASN A 35 -22.52 -1.22 8.48
C ASN A 35 -22.39 -2.45 9.40
N GLN A 36 -21.22 -3.06 9.50
CA GLN A 36 -20.96 -4.23 10.35
C GLN A 36 -20.35 -3.90 11.71
N ARG A 37 -19.83 -2.67 11.92
CA ARG A 37 -19.10 -2.30 13.15
C ARG A 37 -19.47 -0.90 13.65
N TYR A 38 -19.32 -0.69 14.96
CA TYR A 38 -19.37 0.64 15.58
C TYR A 38 -17.96 1.21 15.76
N TYR A 39 -17.74 2.39 15.22
CA TYR A 39 -16.49 3.16 15.31
C TYR A 39 -16.60 4.22 16.40
N ASP A 40 -15.62 4.25 17.29
CA ASP A 40 -15.49 5.26 18.32
C ASP A 40 -14.55 6.37 17.82
N PRO A 41 -15.06 7.60 17.56
CA PRO A 41 -14.23 8.71 17.08
C PRO A 41 -13.26 9.27 18.14
N GLU A 42 -13.52 9.04 19.43
CA GLU A 42 -12.67 9.50 20.53
C GLU A 42 -11.38 8.67 20.61
N THR A 43 -11.51 7.34 20.55
CA THR A 43 -10.35 6.42 20.49
C THR A 43 -9.82 6.22 19.07
N GLY A 44 -10.63 6.54 18.06
CA GLY A 44 -10.32 6.40 16.65
C GLY A 44 -10.30 4.95 16.15
N ARG A 45 -11.10 4.05 16.75
CA ARG A 45 -11.06 2.60 16.53
C ARG A 45 -12.47 1.98 16.56
N TYR A 46 -12.62 0.79 15.98
CA TYR A 46 -13.83 -0.03 16.14
C TYR A 46 -13.91 -0.67 17.52
N LEU A 47 -15.12 -0.74 18.06
CA LEU A 47 -15.40 -1.35 19.36
C LEU A 47 -15.28 -2.88 19.35
N THR A 48 -15.57 -3.49 18.21
CA THR A 48 -15.48 -4.94 18.00
C THR A 48 -14.35 -5.27 17.03
N PRO A 49 -13.65 -6.40 17.24
CA PRO A 49 -12.68 -6.90 16.26
C PRO A 49 -13.37 -7.24 14.94
N ASP A 50 -12.60 -7.28 13.85
CA ASP A 50 -13.10 -7.65 12.53
C ASP A 50 -13.79 -9.03 12.54
N PRO A 51 -15.06 -9.14 12.08
CA PRO A 51 -15.78 -10.41 11.98
C PRO A 51 -15.12 -11.45 11.09
N LEU A 52 -14.27 -11.03 10.13
CA LEU A 52 -13.57 -11.93 9.22
C LEU A 52 -12.31 -12.58 9.86
N GLY A 53 -12.00 -12.26 11.13
CA GLY A 53 -11.00 -12.96 11.94
C GLY A 53 -9.59 -12.34 11.88
N LEU A 54 -8.55 -13.15 12.09
CA LEU A 54 -7.12 -12.73 12.06
C LEU A 54 -6.52 -12.63 10.66
N LYS A 55 -7.18 -13.23 9.66
CA LYS A 55 -6.69 -13.27 8.29
C LYS A 55 -6.78 -11.93 7.51
N PRO A 56 -7.80 -11.07 7.69
CA PRO A 56 -8.00 -9.91 6.82
C PRO A 56 -7.28 -8.63 7.26
N ALA A 57 -6.90 -8.48 8.53
CA ALA A 57 -6.31 -7.23 8.99
C ALA A 57 -5.40 -7.39 10.20
N ASP A 58 -4.18 -6.84 10.14
CA ASP A 58 -3.25 -6.79 11.28
C ASP A 58 -3.81 -5.99 12.47
N HIS A 59 -4.65 -4.99 12.19
CA HIS A 59 -5.32 -4.14 13.18
C HIS A 59 -6.83 -4.36 13.16
N HIS A 60 -7.29 -5.35 13.91
CA HIS A 60 -8.69 -5.79 13.95
C HIS A 60 -9.70 -4.74 14.44
N HIS A 61 -9.20 -3.73 15.13
CA HIS A 61 -9.97 -2.61 15.65
C HIS A 61 -9.69 -1.31 14.87
N GLY A 62 -8.86 -1.34 13.82
CA GLY A 62 -8.54 -0.16 13.01
C GLY A 62 -9.65 0.14 12.00
N TYR A 63 -9.82 1.43 11.65
CA TYR A 63 -10.68 1.82 10.53
C TYR A 63 -10.03 1.45 9.19
N VAL A 64 -8.89 2.06 8.89
CA VAL A 64 -7.97 1.74 7.79
C VAL A 64 -6.56 2.16 8.20
N THR A 65 -5.52 1.63 7.55
CA THR A 65 -4.12 2.01 7.83
C THR A 65 -3.84 3.48 7.53
N ASN A 66 -4.37 4.00 6.40
CA ASN A 66 -4.22 5.39 6.00
C ASN A 66 -5.58 6.02 5.65
N PRO A 67 -6.27 6.68 6.61
CA PRO A 67 -7.61 7.26 6.39
C PRO A 67 -7.63 8.47 5.45
N LEU A 68 -6.48 8.92 4.95
CA LEU A 68 -6.39 9.96 3.92
C LEU A 68 -6.42 9.40 2.50
N ALA A 69 -6.03 8.13 2.34
CA ALA A 69 -5.98 7.47 1.04
C ALA A 69 -7.07 6.40 0.91
N TRP A 70 -7.45 5.77 2.02
CA TRP A 70 -8.25 4.56 2.06
C TRP A 70 -9.56 4.77 2.79
N ILE A 71 -10.55 3.94 2.47
CA ILE A 71 -11.89 3.99 3.03
C ILE A 71 -12.34 2.56 3.33
N ASP A 72 -13.09 2.35 4.41
CA ASP A 72 -13.72 1.07 4.74
C ASP A 72 -15.25 1.21 4.63
N PRO A 73 -15.87 1.00 3.45
CA PRO A 73 -17.30 1.26 3.25
C PRO A 73 -18.22 0.22 3.92
N LEU A 74 -17.69 -0.95 4.25
CA LEU A 74 -18.47 -2.07 4.80
C LEU A 74 -18.21 -2.31 6.28
N GLY A 75 -17.21 -1.67 6.87
CA GLY A 75 -16.77 -2.04 8.20
C GLY A 75 -16.10 -3.42 8.19
N LEU A 76 -15.45 -3.82 7.09
CA LEU A 76 -14.84 -5.14 6.88
C LEU A 76 -13.56 -5.09 6.06
N GLU A 77 -13.02 -3.89 5.78
CA GLU A 77 -11.90 -3.80 4.83
C GLU A 77 -10.69 -4.60 5.33
N SER A 78 -10.23 -5.51 4.46
CA SER A 78 -8.98 -6.21 4.65
C SER A 78 -7.85 -5.18 4.61
N CYS A 79 -7.16 -5.00 5.72
CA CYS A 79 -5.94 -4.18 5.79
C CYS A 79 -4.76 -4.92 5.17
N ASP A 80 -4.95 -5.55 4.00
CA ASP A 80 -3.84 -6.12 3.25
C ASP A 80 -3.41 -5.11 2.19
N PRO A 81 -2.30 -4.38 2.39
CA PRO A 81 -1.81 -3.40 1.43
C PRO A 81 -1.23 -4.04 0.17
N GLY A 82 -1.13 -5.37 0.13
CA GLY A 82 -0.73 -6.17 -1.01
C GLY A 82 -1.82 -6.39 -2.06
N ILE A 83 -1.63 -7.44 -2.85
CA ILE A 83 -2.60 -7.89 -3.88
C ILE A 83 -3.56 -8.93 -3.29
N ASP A 84 -4.76 -9.08 -3.87
CA ASP A 84 -5.69 -10.11 -3.41
C ASP A 84 -5.19 -11.54 -3.66
N ASP A 85 -5.61 -12.49 -2.81
CA ASP A 85 -5.20 -13.92 -2.85
C ASP A 85 -5.34 -14.53 -4.26
N ASP A 86 -6.42 -14.23 -4.98
CA ASP A 86 -6.66 -14.79 -6.32
C ASP A 86 -5.64 -14.24 -7.34
N THR A 87 -5.41 -12.92 -7.33
CA THR A 87 -4.37 -12.27 -8.15
C THR A 87 -2.97 -12.81 -7.81
N TYR A 88 -2.67 -13.00 -6.53
CA TYR A 88 -1.40 -13.58 -6.08
C TYR A 88 -1.19 -14.98 -6.66
N ASP A 89 -2.18 -15.86 -6.51
CA ASP A 89 -2.13 -17.24 -7.01
C ASP A 89 -1.98 -17.28 -8.54
N GLU A 90 -2.66 -16.40 -9.28
CA GLU A 90 -2.49 -16.29 -10.73
C GLU A 90 -1.06 -15.93 -11.13
N ILE A 91 -0.46 -14.93 -10.46
CA ILE A 91 0.91 -14.49 -10.73
C ILE A 91 1.91 -15.57 -10.31
N TYR A 92 1.71 -16.20 -9.15
CA TYR A 92 2.53 -17.29 -8.65
C TYR A 92 2.57 -18.46 -9.65
N ASN A 93 1.40 -18.89 -10.13
CA ASN A 93 1.31 -20.02 -11.06
C ASN A 93 1.97 -19.72 -12.42
N LYS A 94 2.03 -18.45 -12.81
CA LYS A 94 2.55 -18.02 -14.12
C LYS A 94 4.03 -17.66 -14.11
N TYR A 95 4.48 -16.96 -13.08
CA TYR A 95 5.82 -16.35 -13.00
C TYR A 95 6.65 -16.87 -11.82
N GLY A 96 6.07 -17.67 -10.94
CA GLY A 96 6.73 -18.23 -9.76
C GLY A 96 6.68 -17.30 -8.54
N ASN A 97 7.11 -17.86 -7.40
CA ASN A 97 7.00 -17.21 -6.09
C ASN A 97 7.71 -15.84 -6.05
N ARG A 98 8.93 -15.73 -6.60
CA ARG A 98 9.74 -14.51 -6.46
C ARG A 98 9.09 -13.29 -7.08
N VAL A 99 8.32 -13.50 -8.16
CA VAL A 99 7.59 -12.44 -8.85
C VAL A 99 6.29 -12.14 -8.11
N ALA A 100 5.57 -13.15 -7.63
CA ALA A 100 4.37 -12.95 -6.81
C ALA A 100 4.69 -12.19 -5.51
N ASP A 101 5.65 -12.69 -4.72
CA ASP A 101 6.21 -12.05 -3.51
C ASP A 101 6.74 -10.62 -3.81
N GLY A 102 7.17 -10.39 -5.05
CA GLY A 102 7.69 -9.11 -5.52
C GLY A 102 6.62 -8.07 -5.79
N VAL A 103 5.59 -8.48 -6.54
CA VAL A 103 4.42 -7.65 -6.85
C VAL A 103 3.68 -7.31 -5.56
N ASP A 104 3.41 -8.32 -4.75
CA ASP A 104 2.73 -8.15 -3.47
C ASP A 104 3.47 -7.13 -2.60
N HIS A 105 4.79 -7.29 -2.46
CA HIS A 105 5.62 -6.33 -1.74
C HIS A 105 5.57 -4.90 -2.30
N ASP A 106 5.61 -4.71 -3.62
CA ASP A 106 5.56 -3.37 -4.20
C ASP A 106 4.19 -2.72 -3.96
N PHE A 107 3.08 -3.50 -4.00
CA PHE A 107 1.75 -3.03 -3.63
C PHE A 107 1.70 -2.66 -2.14
N GLU A 108 2.17 -3.53 -1.24
CA GLU A 108 2.24 -3.26 0.20
C GLU A 108 2.95 -1.92 0.48
N ARG A 109 4.12 -1.74 -0.16
CA ARG A 109 4.95 -0.54 0.02
C ARG A 109 4.32 0.69 -0.60
N ALA A 110 3.63 0.57 -1.74
CA ALA A 110 2.91 1.68 -2.35
C ALA A 110 1.72 2.16 -1.49
N ASN A 111 1.23 1.29 -0.60
CA ASN A 111 0.03 1.47 0.19
C ASN A 111 0.28 1.70 1.70
N ASP A 112 1.52 1.56 2.18
CA ASP A 112 1.87 1.67 3.60
C ASP A 112 1.75 3.08 4.20
N GLY A 113 1.44 4.09 3.37
CA GLY A 113 1.28 5.49 3.79
C GLY A 113 2.57 6.19 4.19
N THR A 114 3.73 5.56 3.98
CA THR A 114 5.03 6.16 4.27
C THR A 114 5.43 7.20 3.23
N ARG A 115 6.40 8.05 3.57
CA ARG A 115 6.95 9.05 2.64
C ARG A 115 7.55 8.42 1.37
N THR A 116 7.94 7.15 1.42
CA THR A 116 8.53 6.39 0.31
C THR A 116 7.52 5.55 -0.46
N ALA A 117 6.24 5.55 -0.03
CA ALA A 117 5.19 4.82 -0.72
C ALA A 117 5.06 5.19 -2.21
N PRO A 118 5.12 6.49 -2.59
CA PRO A 118 5.07 6.88 -4.00
C PRO A 118 6.19 6.29 -4.86
N ASP A 119 7.32 5.90 -4.26
CA ASP A 119 8.43 5.31 -5.00
C ASP A 119 8.09 3.90 -5.53
N HIS A 120 7.18 3.18 -4.88
CA HIS A 120 6.82 1.80 -5.25
C HIS A 120 5.63 1.76 -6.23
N SER A 121 4.97 2.91 -6.45
CA SER A 121 3.96 3.06 -7.50
C SER A 121 4.60 3.42 -8.84
N LEU A 122 5.10 2.42 -9.57
CA LEU A 122 5.78 2.64 -10.85
C LEU A 122 4.87 3.26 -11.91
N SER A 123 5.32 4.35 -12.53
CA SER A 123 4.55 5.07 -13.56
C SER A 123 4.05 4.14 -14.68
N GLY A 124 2.73 4.03 -14.85
CA GLY A 124 2.06 3.26 -15.90
C GLY A 124 1.95 1.74 -15.71
N ILE A 125 2.54 1.16 -14.65
CA ILE A 125 2.42 -0.28 -14.36
C ILE A 125 2.16 -0.59 -12.87
N GLY A 126 2.44 0.33 -11.95
CA GLY A 126 2.35 0.09 -10.51
C GLY A 126 0.92 -0.06 -9.96
N SER A 127 -0.10 0.24 -10.77
CA SER A 127 -1.51 0.01 -10.43
C SER A 127 -2.10 -1.26 -11.07
N ASP A 128 -1.32 -1.99 -11.87
CA ASP A 128 -1.74 -3.21 -12.56
C ASP A 128 -0.80 -4.35 -12.14
N PRO A 129 -1.25 -5.27 -11.27
CA PRO A 129 -0.39 -6.30 -10.70
C PRO A 129 0.14 -7.27 -11.76
N HIS A 130 -0.63 -7.57 -12.81
CA HIS A 130 -0.18 -8.45 -13.90
C HIS A 130 0.85 -7.75 -14.81
N ALA A 131 0.69 -6.44 -15.04
CA ALA A 131 1.68 -5.65 -15.78
C ALA A 131 3.00 -5.52 -14.99
N LEU A 132 2.91 -5.27 -13.68
CA LEU A 132 4.06 -5.25 -12.79
C LEU A 132 4.75 -6.62 -12.73
N ALA A 133 3.99 -7.70 -12.59
CA ALA A 133 4.52 -9.08 -12.61
C ALA A 133 5.31 -9.36 -13.89
N LYS A 134 4.74 -9.01 -15.05
CA LYS A 134 5.41 -9.17 -16.35
C LYS A 134 6.68 -8.35 -16.43
N TYR A 135 6.68 -7.14 -15.89
CA TYR A 135 7.86 -6.27 -15.84
C TYR A 135 8.95 -6.87 -14.95
N LEU A 136 8.63 -7.21 -13.69
CA LEU A 136 9.57 -7.82 -12.75
C LEU A 136 10.17 -9.13 -13.29
N HIS A 137 9.33 -10.02 -13.82
CA HIS A 137 9.78 -11.26 -14.46
C HIS A 137 10.76 -11.01 -15.61
N SER A 138 10.57 -9.92 -16.37
CA SER A 138 11.47 -9.59 -17.49
C SER A 138 12.90 -9.25 -17.05
N TYR A 139 13.12 -8.93 -15.78
CA TYR A 139 14.43 -8.63 -15.19
C TYR A 139 15.08 -9.82 -14.49
N GLU A 140 14.41 -10.97 -14.38
CA GLU A 140 15.03 -12.16 -13.80
C GLU A 140 16.29 -12.55 -14.60
N GLY A 141 17.43 -12.60 -13.89
CA GLY A 141 18.71 -12.94 -14.49
C GLY A 141 19.36 -11.80 -15.29
N LYS A 142 18.76 -10.60 -15.33
CA LYS A 142 19.30 -9.42 -16.04
C LYS A 142 19.89 -8.34 -15.12
N THR A 143 20.07 -8.66 -13.84
CA THR A 143 20.77 -7.78 -12.88
C THR A 143 22.22 -7.55 -13.30
N THR A 144 22.65 -6.29 -13.28
CA THR A 144 23.97 -5.87 -13.75
C THR A 144 24.93 -5.51 -12.61
N HIS A 145 24.41 -5.20 -11.43
CA HIS A 145 25.21 -4.77 -10.28
C HIS A 145 24.90 -5.62 -9.03
N ILE A 146 25.74 -5.48 -8.02
CA ILE A 146 25.54 -5.96 -6.65
C ILE A 146 25.48 -4.75 -5.73
N ASP A 147 24.48 -4.70 -4.87
CA ASP A 147 24.42 -3.78 -3.75
C ASP A 147 25.42 -4.24 -2.68
N THR A 148 26.42 -3.40 -2.39
CA THR A 148 27.48 -3.72 -1.42
C THR A 148 26.99 -3.78 0.03
N ASP A 149 25.85 -3.14 0.35
CA ASP A 149 25.31 -3.13 1.71
C ASP A 149 24.51 -4.42 2.00
N THR A 150 23.74 -4.88 1.02
CA THR A 150 22.78 -5.99 1.20
C THR A 150 23.21 -7.29 0.52
N GLY A 151 24.15 -7.22 -0.42
CA GLY A 151 24.50 -8.32 -1.32
C GLY A 151 23.43 -8.63 -2.38
N ALA A 152 22.36 -7.83 -2.46
CA ALA A 152 21.29 -8.03 -3.43
C ALA A 152 21.79 -7.77 -4.85
N ARG A 153 21.29 -8.54 -5.81
CA ARG A 153 21.55 -8.30 -7.23
C ARG A 153 20.60 -7.22 -7.71
N VAL A 154 21.10 -6.21 -8.41
CA VAL A 154 20.27 -5.08 -8.85
C VAL A 154 20.44 -4.74 -10.33
N ALA A 155 19.43 -4.12 -10.91
CA ALA A 155 19.46 -3.48 -12.22
C ALA A 155 18.84 -2.10 -12.13
N TYR A 156 19.20 -1.20 -13.06
CA TYR A 156 18.58 0.10 -13.19
C TYR A 156 17.94 0.25 -14.57
N ASP A 157 16.69 0.68 -14.59
CA ASP A 157 15.92 0.96 -15.80
C ASP A 157 15.69 2.46 -15.92
N SER A 158 16.43 3.10 -16.84
CA SER A 158 16.28 4.51 -17.16
C SER A 158 15.17 4.79 -18.18
N SER A 159 14.58 3.75 -18.79
CA SER A 159 13.52 3.90 -19.80
C SER A 159 12.16 4.24 -19.20
N ARG A 160 11.98 3.93 -17.91
CA ARG A 160 10.78 4.27 -17.13
C ARG A 160 11.15 5.29 -16.06
N GLN A 161 10.61 6.50 -16.17
CA GLN A 161 10.90 7.59 -15.24
C GLN A 161 9.63 8.10 -14.56
N ASP A 162 9.76 8.54 -13.30
CA ASP A 162 8.71 9.29 -12.61
C ASP A 162 8.66 10.76 -13.07
N ALA A 163 7.75 11.53 -12.49
CA ALA A 163 7.62 12.97 -12.76
C ALA A 163 8.86 13.80 -12.36
N HIS A 164 9.77 13.22 -11.55
CA HIS A 164 11.02 13.85 -11.12
C HIS A 164 12.23 13.39 -11.95
N GLY A 165 12.03 12.57 -12.98
CA GLY A 165 13.11 12.03 -13.82
C GLY A 165 13.88 10.88 -13.18
N ARG A 166 13.41 10.32 -12.05
CA ARG A 166 14.03 9.15 -11.42
C ARG A 166 13.64 7.89 -12.16
N GLY A 167 14.62 7.05 -12.48
CA GLY A 167 14.40 5.75 -13.10
C GLY A 167 13.84 4.73 -12.10
N VAL A 168 13.97 3.46 -12.45
CA VAL A 168 13.53 2.35 -11.58
C VAL A 168 14.73 1.50 -11.18
N LEU A 169 14.90 1.28 -9.88
CA LEU A 169 15.84 0.30 -9.35
C LEU A 169 15.10 -1.03 -9.15
N ILE A 170 15.59 -2.08 -9.81
CA ILE A 170 15.10 -3.43 -9.67
C ILE A 170 16.02 -4.17 -8.72
N VAL A 171 15.46 -4.74 -7.65
CA VAL A 171 16.21 -5.44 -6.61
C VAL A 171 15.79 -6.90 -6.56
N GLN A 172 16.74 -7.79 -6.82
CA GLN A 172 16.56 -9.23 -6.83
C GLN A 172 17.29 -9.87 -5.64
N THR A 173 16.49 -10.42 -4.72
CA THR A 173 16.92 -11.19 -3.55
C THR A 173 16.64 -12.68 -3.78
N PRO A 174 17.09 -13.60 -2.91
CA PRO A 174 16.71 -15.01 -3.01
C PRO A 174 15.20 -15.26 -2.97
N HIS A 175 14.45 -14.41 -2.26
CA HIS A 175 13.02 -14.62 -2.00
C HIS A 175 12.11 -13.84 -2.94
N ARG A 176 12.49 -12.64 -3.38
CA ARG A 176 11.66 -11.80 -4.26
C ARG A 176 12.44 -10.95 -5.24
N ILE A 177 11.77 -10.50 -6.29
CA ILE A 177 12.21 -9.42 -7.20
C ILE A 177 11.22 -8.26 -7.09
N HIS A 178 11.66 -7.07 -6.73
CA HIS A 178 10.79 -5.91 -6.50
C HIS A 178 11.43 -4.65 -7.07
N ALA A 179 10.67 -3.58 -7.25
CA ALA A 179 11.13 -2.40 -7.96
C ALA A 179 10.53 -1.09 -7.43
N TYR A 180 11.37 -0.06 -7.36
CA TYR A 180 10.95 1.27 -6.91
C TYR A 180 11.72 2.37 -7.64
N HIS A 181 11.13 3.56 -7.67
CA HIS A 181 11.75 4.75 -8.23
C HIS A 181 12.99 5.15 -7.44
N TYR A 182 14.10 5.34 -8.14
CA TYR A 182 15.39 5.61 -7.54
C TYR A 182 16.21 6.56 -8.39
N SER A 183 17.08 7.34 -7.75
CA SER A 183 17.93 8.30 -8.46
C SER A 183 19.04 7.59 -9.23
N GLU A 184 19.26 8.01 -10.48
CA GLU A 184 20.39 7.54 -11.29
C GLU A 184 21.73 7.94 -10.67
N SER A 185 21.80 9.12 -10.03
CA SER A 185 23.03 9.57 -9.35
C SER A 185 23.38 8.66 -8.19
N ASP A 186 22.37 8.21 -7.45
CA ASP A 186 22.55 7.37 -6.27
C ASP A 186 22.84 5.92 -6.68
N PHE A 187 22.26 5.47 -7.79
CA PHE A 187 22.61 4.20 -8.42
C PHE A 187 24.07 4.17 -8.89
N ASN A 188 24.54 5.26 -9.50
CA ASN A 188 25.94 5.40 -9.95
C ASN A 188 26.93 5.73 -8.81
N SER A 189 26.48 5.69 -7.55
CA SER A 189 27.36 5.87 -6.40
C SER A 189 28.24 4.63 -6.16
N VAL A 190 29.15 4.72 -5.19
CA VAL A 190 30.05 3.62 -4.81
C VAL A 190 29.33 2.38 -4.27
N ARG A 191 28.04 2.50 -3.92
CA ARG A 191 27.26 1.42 -3.31
C ARG A 191 26.97 0.27 -4.27
N TYR A 192 26.70 0.55 -5.54
CA TYR A 192 26.32 -0.47 -6.52
C TYR A 192 27.50 -0.76 -7.45
N GLN A 193 28.04 -1.98 -7.36
CA GLN A 193 29.21 -2.38 -8.14
C GLN A 193 28.82 -3.31 -9.28
N GLN A 194 29.36 -3.09 -10.48
CA GLN A 194 29.14 -3.99 -11.61
C GLN A 194 29.65 -5.40 -11.28
N GLN A 195 28.89 -6.40 -11.73
CA GLN A 195 29.23 -7.81 -11.63
C GLN A 195 30.38 -8.19 -12.56
#